data_AF-A0A7R9WEW3-F1
#
_entry.id   AF-A0A7R9WEW3-F1
#
_cell.length_a   1.000
_cell.length_b   1.000
_cell.length_c   1.000
_cell.angle_alpha   90.00
_cell.angle_beta   90.00
_cell.angle_gamma   90.00
#
_symmetry.space_group_name_H-M   'P 1'
#
loop_
_entity.id
_entity.type
_entity.pdbx_description
1 polymer ?
#
loop_
_entity_poly.entity_id
_entity_poly.type
_entity_poly.pdbx_seq_one_letter_code
_entity_poly.pdbx_strand_id
1 'polypeptide(L)'
;AQRTAAATAKPGHQEAIMSSGWGLRGGVGRCYPFWVEYKECLKRERTAVGLECFKDREDYFECLHNRKEHTLVRMVNEEEKRQAEAAKAGDGGGGGGGGH
;
A
#
# COMPACT_ATOMS: atom_id res chain seq x y z
N ALA A 1 -14.66 49.34 -10.10
CA ALA A 1 -13.74 48.32 -9.54
C ALA A 1 -14.05 48.24 -8.05
N GLN A 2 -14.62 47.16 -7.53
CA GLN A 2 -13.84 46.07 -6.96
C GLN A 2 -14.68 44.78 -6.95
N ARG A 3 -14.04 43.69 -7.36
CA ARG A 3 -14.57 42.33 -7.38
C ARG A 3 -14.47 41.78 -5.96
N THR A 4 -15.58 41.40 -5.35
CA THR A 4 -15.57 40.54 -4.15
C THR A 4 -15.75 39.10 -4.61
N ALA A 5 -14.63 38.39 -4.74
CA ALA A 5 -14.60 36.95 -4.94
C ALA A 5 -13.84 36.32 -3.77
N ALA A 6 -14.55 35.58 -2.92
CA ALA A 6 -14.04 34.54 -2.01
C ALA A 6 -15.16 34.22 -1.00
N ALA A 7 -15.49 32.99 -0.63
CA ALA A 7 -15.01 31.69 -1.03
C ALA A 7 -16.15 30.71 -0.72
N THR A 8 -16.54 29.90 -1.70
CA THR A 8 -17.49 28.81 -1.47
C THR A 8 -16.77 27.73 -0.66
N ALA A 9 -17.09 27.63 0.63
CA ALA A 9 -16.69 26.50 1.45
C ALA A 9 -17.41 25.26 0.94
N LYS A 10 -16.71 24.40 0.19
CA LYS A 10 -17.15 23.03 -0.06
C LYS A 10 -16.85 22.20 1.18
N PRO A 11 -17.84 21.56 1.83
CA PRO A 11 -17.55 20.51 2.79
C PRO A 11 -17.03 19.32 1.99
N GLY A 12 -15.71 19.17 1.97
CA GLY A 12 -15.05 17.95 1.53
C GLY A 12 -15.23 16.87 2.58
N HIS A 13 -16.43 16.31 2.70
CA HIS A 13 -16.52 14.90 3.06
C HIS A 13 -16.17 14.12 1.80
N GLN A 14 -14.85 13.94 1.60
CA GLN A 14 -14.38 12.78 0.89
C GLN A 14 -14.83 11.59 1.74
N GLU A 15 -16.07 11.13 1.53
CA GLU A 15 -16.47 9.79 1.92
C GLU A 15 -15.48 8.89 1.19
N ALA A 16 -14.44 8.48 1.93
CA ALA A 16 -13.67 7.32 1.56
C ALA A 16 -14.73 6.26 1.28
N ILE A 17 -14.81 5.79 0.03
CA ILE A 17 -15.53 4.58 -0.29
C ILE A 17 -14.85 3.51 0.57
N MET A 18 -15.38 3.31 1.77
CA MET A 18 -15.06 2.17 2.58
C MET A 18 -15.56 1.00 1.75
N SER A 19 -14.63 0.26 1.17
CA SER A 19 -14.91 -1.07 0.65
C SER A 19 -15.65 -1.79 1.78
N SER A 20 -16.96 -1.96 1.62
CA SER A 20 -17.90 -2.24 2.71
C SER A 20 -17.75 -3.64 3.30
N GLY A 21 -16.64 -4.32 3.01
CA GLY A 21 -16.37 -5.70 3.34
C GLY A 21 -16.89 -6.70 2.31
N TRP A 22 -17.61 -6.24 1.28
CA TRP A 22 -18.20 -7.07 0.24
C TRP A 22 -17.42 -6.92 -1.06
N GLY A 23 -16.93 -8.05 -1.59
CA GLY A 23 -16.25 -8.11 -2.87
C GLY A 23 -17.22 -7.97 -4.04
N LEU A 24 -16.70 -7.56 -5.20
CA LEU A 24 -17.49 -7.34 -6.43
C LEU A 24 -18.30 -8.56 -6.89
N ARG A 25 -17.93 -9.78 -6.46
CA ARG A 25 -18.61 -11.04 -6.80
C ARG A 25 -19.65 -11.47 -5.75
N GLY A 26 -20.05 -10.58 -4.84
CA GLY A 26 -21.03 -10.88 -3.78
C GLY A 26 -20.48 -11.71 -2.62
N GLY A 27 -19.18 -12.02 -2.62
CA GLY A 27 -18.49 -12.70 -1.53
C GLY A 27 -17.85 -11.71 -0.56
N VAL A 28 -17.24 -12.24 0.48
CA VAL A 28 -16.43 -11.47 1.43
C VAL A 28 -15.20 -10.89 0.70
N GLY A 29 -14.91 -9.59 0.91
CA GLY A 29 -13.76 -8.92 0.32
C GLY A 29 -12.43 -9.42 0.87
N ARG A 30 -11.35 -9.34 0.08
CA ARG A 30 -10.00 -9.83 0.46
C ARG A 30 -9.52 -9.33 1.82
N CYS A 31 -9.82 -8.08 2.15
CA CYS A 31 -9.37 -7.41 3.38
C CYS A 31 -10.43 -7.43 4.51
N TYR A 32 -11.50 -8.20 4.36
CA TYR A 32 -12.55 -8.27 5.39
C TYR A 32 -12.08 -8.80 6.75
N PRO A 33 -11.16 -9.79 6.85
CA PRO A 33 -10.66 -10.23 8.16
C PRO A 33 -10.01 -9.08 8.95
N PHE A 34 -9.15 -8.29 8.31
CA PHE A 34 -8.54 -7.10 8.92
C PHE A 34 -9.57 -6.04 9.30
N TRP A 35 -10.61 -5.86 8.48
CA TRP A 35 -11.72 -4.96 8.81
C TRP A 35 -12.50 -5.42 10.04
N VAL A 36 -12.73 -6.72 10.21
CA VAL A 36 -13.38 -7.28 11.40
C VAL A 36 -12.53 -7.01 12.63
N GLU A 37 -11.22 -7.28 12.57
CA GLU A 37 -10.30 -7.04 13.69
C GLU A 37 -10.28 -5.56 14.09
N TYR A 38 -10.16 -4.65 13.12
CA TYR A 38 -10.22 -3.21 13.38
C TYR A 38 -11.54 -2.77 14.01
N LYS A 39 -12.69 -3.27 13.52
CA LYS A 39 -14.00 -2.99 14.14
C LYS A 39 -14.11 -3.54 15.55
N GLU A 40 -13.59 -4.72 15.81
CA GLU A 40 -13.60 -5.30 17.15
C GLU A 40 -12.72 -4.50 18.12
N CYS A 41 -11.61 -3.93 17.63
CA CYS A 41 -10.84 -2.97 18.41
C CYS A 41 -11.64 -1.70 18.71
N LEU A 42 -12.25 -1.07 17.68
CA LEU A 42 -13.04 0.16 17.85
C LEU A 42 -14.19 0.01 18.86
N LYS A 43 -14.79 -1.18 18.94
CA LYS A 43 -15.84 -1.47 19.94
C LYS A 43 -15.32 -1.49 21.38
N ARG A 44 -14.04 -1.83 21.58
CA ARG A 44 -13.41 -1.92 22.91
C ARG A 44 -12.73 -0.61 23.31
N GLU A 45 -12.41 0.23 22.33
CA GLU A 45 -11.75 1.51 22.56
C GLU A 45 -12.64 2.48 23.33
N ARG A 46 -12.06 3.16 24.34
CA ARG A 46 -12.76 4.16 25.17
C ARG A 46 -12.61 5.58 24.61
N THR A 47 -11.61 5.79 23.77
CA THR A 47 -11.28 7.06 23.12
C THR A 47 -12.06 7.22 21.82
N ALA A 48 -12.76 8.36 21.67
CA ALA A 48 -13.58 8.65 20.49
C ALA A 48 -12.78 8.86 19.19
N VAL A 49 -11.46 8.87 19.26
CA VAL A 49 -10.54 9.24 18.16
C VAL A 49 -9.86 8.06 17.47
N GLY A 50 -10.09 6.82 17.91
CA GLY A 50 -9.58 5.65 17.18
C GLY A 50 -8.04 5.50 17.22
N LEU A 51 -7.39 6.05 18.25
CA LEU A 51 -5.93 6.10 18.36
C LEU A 51 -5.37 4.78 18.90
N GLU A 52 -6.07 4.12 19.82
CA GLU A 52 -5.63 2.82 20.37
C GLU A 52 -5.70 1.73 19.29
N CYS A 53 -6.65 1.85 18.35
CA CYS A 53 -6.81 0.94 17.23
C CYS A 53 -6.01 1.34 15.98
N PHE A 54 -5.01 2.23 16.11
CA PHE A 54 -4.19 2.69 15.00
C PHE A 54 -3.49 1.52 14.28
N LYS A 55 -3.00 0.53 15.02
CA LYS A 55 -2.31 -0.63 14.46
C LYS A 55 -3.24 -1.45 13.55
N ASP A 56 -4.40 -1.84 14.05
CA ASP A 56 -5.37 -2.62 13.27
C ASP A 56 -5.89 -1.81 12.07
N ARG A 57 -5.99 -0.49 12.22
CA ARG A 57 -6.28 0.42 11.12
C ARG A 57 -5.18 0.35 10.06
N GLU A 58 -3.91 0.46 10.44
CA GLU A 58 -2.80 0.39 9.48
C GLU A 58 -2.79 -0.92 8.70
N ASP A 59 -3.07 -2.06 9.35
CA ASP A 59 -3.12 -3.37 8.69
C ASP A 59 -4.27 -3.45 7.67
N TYR A 60 -5.45 -2.93 8.01
CA TYR A 60 -6.55 -2.83 7.07
C TYR A 60 -6.22 -1.93 5.86
N PHE A 61 -5.58 -0.79 6.09
CA PHE A 61 -5.17 0.13 5.01
C PHE A 61 -4.01 -0.41 4.18
N GLU A 62 -3.11 -1.19 4.77
CA GLU A 62 -2.04 -1.90 4.07
C GLU A 62 -2.65 -2.89 3.11
N CYS A 63 -3.56 -3.77 3.55
CA CYS A 63 -4.21 -4.74 2.67
C CYS A 63 -4.94 -4.10 1.48
N LEU A 64 -5.53 -2.92 1.68
CA LEU A 64 -6.26 -2.21 0.62
C LEU A 64 -5.35 -1.57 -0.44
N HIS A 65 -4.20 -1.05 -0.04
CA HIS A 65 -3.35 -0.21 -0.90
C HIS A 65 -1.97 -0.79 -1.18
N ASN A 66 -1.59 -1.86 -0.46
CA ASN A 66 -0.34 -2.59 -0.55
C ASN A 66 0.90 -1.68 -0.61
N ARG A 67 0.88 -0.50 0.04
CA ARG A 67 1.95 0.50 -0.10
C ARG A 67 3.28 0.00 0.43
N LYS A 68 3.26 -0.71 1.56
CA LYS A 68 4.46 -1.29 2.17
C LYS A 68 4.99 -2.40 1.27
N GLU A 69 4.10 -3.29 0.80
CA GLU A 69 4.46 -4.37 -0.13
C GLU A 69 5.06 -3.86 -1.45
N HIS A 70 4.43 -2.90 -2.12
CA HIS A 70 4.96 -2.32 -3.35
C HIS A 70 6.34 -1.70 -3.17
N THR A 71 6.60 -1.11 -2.00
CA THR A 71 7.92 -0.55 -1.67
C THR A 71 8.95 -1.66 -1.52
N LEU A 72 8.63 -2.71 -0.77
CA LEU A 72 9.51 -3.86 -0.57
C LEU A 72 9.82 -4.58 -1.88
N VAL A 73 8.80 -4.91 -2.67
CA VAL A 73 8.96 -5.57 -3.98
C VAL A 73 9.84 -4.73 -4.89
N ARG A 74 9.67 -3.41 -4.92
CA ARG A 74 10.55 -2.54 -5.71
C ARG A 74 12.01 -2.63 -5.25
N MET A 75 12.26 -2.57 -3.95
CA MET A 75 13.62 -2.67 -3.40
C MET A 75 14.27 -4.02 -3.72
N VAL A 76 13.52 -5.12 -3.56
CA VAL A 76 14.01 -6.47 -3.88
C VAL A 76 14.35 -6.58 -5.37
N ASN A 77 13.44 -6.14 -6.25
CA ASN A 77 13.66 -6.21 -7.70
C ASN A 77 14.86 -5.36 -8.14
N GLU A 78 15.07 -4.19 -7.54
CA GLU A 78 16.23 -3.33 -7.81
C GLU A 78 17.54 -4.00 -7.40
N GLU A 79 17.56 -4.65 -6.23
CA GLU A 79 18.73 -5.37 -5.74
C GLU A 79 19.01 -6.63 -6.56
N GLU A 80 17.99 -7.41 -6.91
CA GLU A 80 18.12 -8.56 -7.80
C GLU A 80 18.70 -8.15 -9.16
N LYS A 81 18.24 -7.02 -9.71
CA LYS A 81 18.78 -6.47 -10.95
C LYS A 81 20.26 -6.10 -10.80
N ARG A 82 20.64 -5.43 -9.71
CA ARG A 82 22.04 -5.06 -9.42
C ARG A 82 22.94 -6.30 -9.34
N GLN A 83 22.47 -7.35 -8.67
CA GLN A 83 23.19 -8.62 -8.54
C GLN A 83 23.32 -9.33 -9.90
N ALA A 84 22.26 -9.34 -10.70
CA ALA A 84 22.28 -9.92 -12.05
C ALA A 84 23.27 -9.19 -12.98
N GLU A 85 23.29 -7.85 -12.95
CA GLU A 85 24.25 -7.05 -13.72
C GLU A 85 25.70 -7.28 -13.27
N ALA A 86 25.95 -7.35 -11.96
CA ALA A 86 27.26 -7.67 -11.41
C ALA A 86 27.73 -9.08 -11.81
N ALA A 87 26.83 -10.08 -11.80
CA ALA A 87 27.13 -11.43 -12.25
C ALA A 87 27.47 -11.48 -13.75
N LYS A 88 26.74 -10.72 -14.59
CA LYS A 88 27.03 -10.59 -16.03
C LYS A 88 28.37 -9.90 -16.29
N ALA A 89 28.74 -8.91 -15.49
CA ALA A 89 30.03 -8.21 -15.60
C ALA A 89 31.20 -9.09 -15.14
N GLY A 90 30.99 -9.96 -14.15
CA GLY A 90 32.00 -10.91 -13.65
C GLY A 90 32.29 -12.09 -14.59
N ASP A 91 31.35 -12.43 -15.48
CA ASP A 91 31.48 -13.52 -16.47
C ASP A 91 32.24 -13.09 -17.75
N GLY A 92 32.55 -11.80 -17.92
CA GLY A 92 33.30 -11.27 -19.08
C GLY A 92 34.80 -11.58 -19.09
N GLY A 93 35.29 -12.45 -18.21
CA GLY A 93 36.72 -12.73 -17.97
C GLY A 93 37.23 -14.12 -18.37
N GLY A 94 36.54 -14.86 -19.25
CA GLY A 94 36.99 -16.22 -19.62
C GLY A 94 36.43 -16.73 -20.94
N GLY A 95 37.02 -16.32 -22.06
CA GLY A 95 36.70 -16.84 -23.39
C GLY A 95 37.73 -16.46 -24.44
N GLY A 96 39.02 -16.64 -24.12
CA GLY A 96 40.12 -16.52 -25.08
C GLY A 96 40.02 -17.61 -26.15
N GLY A 97 40.18 -17.19 -27.41
CA GLY A 97 40.08 -18.06 -28.57
C GLY A 97 41.15 -19.15 -28.65
N GLY A 98 40.79 -20.23 -29.34
CA GLY A 98 41.70 -21.28 -29.77
C GLY A 98 41.27 -21.74 -31.15
N GLY A 99 41.75 -21.06 -32.19
CA GLY A 99 41.77 -21.62 -33.54
C GLY A 99 42.97 -22.54 -33.68
N HIS A 100 42.74 -23.72 -34.25
CA HIS A 100 43.67 -24.52 -35.06
C HIS A 100 42.82 -25.31 -36.06
#